data_AF-A0A4Z2I3S4-F1
#
_entry.id   AF-A0A4Z2I3S4-F1
#
_cell.length_a   1.000
_cell.length_b   1.000
_cell.length_c   1.000
_cell.angle_alpha   90.00
_cell.angle_beta   90.00
_cell.angle_gamma   90.00
#
_symmetry.space_group_name_H-M   'P 1'
#
loop_
_entity.id
_entity.type
_entity.pdbx_description
1 polymer ?
#
loop_
_entity_poly.entity_id
_entity_poly.type
_entity_poly.pdbx_seq_one_letter_code
_entity_poly.pdbx_strand_id
1 'polypeptide(L)'
;MHCGLVLILFMGILLAVKAFKNDKCGGNIRISAANYLTSPGYPLAYPSSQRCVWVISAPGPHQRILINFNPHFDLEDRECK
;
A
#
# COMPACT_ATOMS: atom_id res chain seq x y z
N MET A 1 18.21 -2.43 38.25
CA MET A 1 17.10 -1.60 37.73
C MET A 1 17.31 -1.09 36.30
N HIS A 2 18.55 -1.05 35.77
CA HIS A 2 18.85 -0.55 34.40
C HIS A 2 18.64 -1.58 33.27
N CYS A 3 18.63 -2.89 33.57
CA CYS A 3 18.48 -3.95 32.55
C CYS A 3 17.04 -4.05 31.99
N GLY A 4 16.02 -3.85 32.85
CA GLY A 4 14.62 -3.83 32.44
C GLY A 4 14.25 -2.64 31.57
N LEU A 5 14.87 -1.47 31.81
CA LEU A 5 14.63 -0.25 31.03
C LEU A 5 15.10 -0.41 29.58
N VAL A 6 16.23 -1.09 29.37
CA VAL A 6 16.79 -1.38 28.04
C VAL A 6 15.91 -2.38 27.27
N LEU A 7 15.41 -3.42 27.95
CA LEU A 7 14.45 -4.38 27.36
C LEU A 7 13.13 -3.72 26.96
N ILE A 8 12.59 -2.79 27.77
CA ILE A 8 11.38 -2.04 27.46
C ILE A 8 11.59 -1.11 26.26
N LEU A 9 12.73 -0.41 26.20
CA LEU A 9 13.09 0.41 25.05
C LEU A 9 13.22 -0.44 23.77
N PHE A 10 13.87 -1.60 23.85
CA PHE A 10 14.03 -2.50 22.70
C PHE A 10 12.70 -3.08 22.21
N MET A 11 11.81 -3.49 23.14
CA MET A 11 10.46 -3.94 22.81
C MET A 11 9.58 -2.80 22.25
N GLY A 12 9.70 -1.59 22.80
CA GLY A 12 9.03 -0.40 22.28
C GLY A 12 9.49 -0.02 20.87
N ILE A 13 10.79 -0.16 20.58
CA ILE A 13 11.35 0.01 19.24
C ILE A 13 10.82 -1.08 18.30
N LEU A 14 10.81 -2.35 18.72
CA LEU A 14 10.26 -3.46 17.93
C LEU A 14 8.76 -3.29 17.62
N LEU A 15 7.98 -2.73 18.56
CA LEU A 15 6.56 -2.40 18.37
C LEU A 15 6.38 -1.21 17.42
N ALA A 16 7.19 -0.15 17.56
CA ALA A 16 7.13 1.02 16.69
C ALA A 16 7.51 0.71 15.24
N VAL A 17 8.48 -0.19 15.01
CA VAL A 17 8.89 -0.63 13.67
C VAL A 17 7.78 -1.44 12.96
N LYS A 18 6.86 -2.06 13.72
CA LYS A 18 5.79 -2.92 13.18
C LYS A 18 4.56 -2.19 12.68
N ALA A 19 4.46 -0.87 12.87
CA ALA A 19 3.24 -0.08 12.59
C ALA A 19 3.38 0.94 11.46
N PHE A 20 4.31 0.75 10.51
CA PHE A 20 4.28 1.52 9.26
C PHE A 20 3.32 0.84 8.27
N LYS A 21 2.02 1.10 8.43
CA LYS A 21 1.03 0.77 7.39
C LYS A 21 1.40 1.62 6.17
N ASN A 22 1.91 0.99 5.13
CA ASN A 22 2.42 1.68 3.96
C ASN A 22 1.24 2.17 3.10
N ASP A 23 0.60 3.26 3.52
CA ASP A 23 -0.49 3.95 2.83
C ASP A 23 0.03 4.70 1.58
N LYS A 24 0.85 4.01 0.76
CA LYS A 24 1.44 4.61 -0.43
C LYS A 24 0.41 4.72 -1.54
N CYS A 25 0.02 5.95 -1.80
CA CYS A 25 -0.79 6.40 -2.92
C CYS A 25 0.13 6.73 -4.12
N GLY A 26 0.36 5.76 -5.00
CA GLY A 26 1.16 5.94 -6.22
C GLY A 26 2.63 5.52 -6.11
N GLY A 27 3.34 5.67 -7.23
CA GLY A 27 4.77 5.36 -7.37
C GLY A 27 5.10 4.57 -8.65
N ASN A 28 6.40 4.27 -8.81
CA ASN A 28 6.91 3.47 -9.92
C ASN A 28 7.17 2.04 -9.44
N ILE A 29 6.60 1.06 -10.13
CA ILE A 29 6.66 -0.35 -9.73
C ILE A 29 7.21 -1.14 -10.91
N ARG A 30 8.34 -1.82 -10.68
CA ARG A 30 8.81 -2.86 -11.59
C ARG A 30 8.33 -4.19 -11.07
N ILE A 31 7.38 -4.79 -11.78
CA ILE A 31 6.79 -6.06 -11.38
C ILE A 31 7.81 -7.18 -11.63
N SER A 32 7.96 -8.08 -10.65
CA SER A 32 8.66 -9.36 -10.79
C SER A 32 7.74 -10.55 -10.50
N ALA A 33 6.68 -10.34 -9.72
CA ALA A 33 5.63 -11.30 -9.40
C ALA A 33 4.30 -10.55 -9.19
N ALA A 34 3.18 -11.28 -9.22
CA ALA A 34 1.86 -10.71 -8.95
C ALA A 34 1.83 -10.02 -7.57
N ASN A 35 1.25 -8.82 -7.52
CA ASN A 35 1.16 -8.00 -6.31
C ASN A 35 -0.13 -7.20 -6.28
N TYR A 36 -0.49 -6.69 -5.11
CA TYR A 36 -1.72 -5.91 -4.90
C TYR A 36 -1.44 -4.41 -4.92
N LEU A 37 -2.37 -3.67 -5.51
CA LEU A 37 -2.50 -2.23 -5.39
C LEU A 37 -3.85 -1.92 -4.77
N THR A 38 -3.86 -1.05 -3.79
CA THR A 38 -5.09 -0.62 -3.12
C THR A 38 -5.06 0.88 -2.95
N SER A 39 -6.24 1.48 -2.80
CA SER A 39 -6.35 2.82 -2.25
C SER A 39 -5.74 2.85 -0.83
N PRO A 40 -5.24 4.02 -0.39
CA PRO A 40 -4.93 4.22 1.03
C PRO A 40 -6.15 3.91 1.88
N GLY A 41 -5.95 3.19 2.98
CA GLY A 41 -7.04 2.83 3.90
C GLY A 41 -7.80 1.54 3.56
N TYR A 42 -7.71 0.98 2.35
CA TYR A 42 -8.39 -0.28 1.99
C TYR A 42 -8.14 -1.38 3.05
N PRO A 43 -9.16 -2.13 3.50
CA PRO A 43 -10.54 -2.18 2.98
C PRO A 43 -11.50 -1.12 3.52
N LEU A 44 -11.01 -0.15 4.29
CA LEU A 44 -11.81 0.99 4.74
C LEU A 44 -11.94 2.04 3.63
N ALA A 45 -12.76 3.06 3.89
CA ALA A 45 -12.93 4.20 3.00
C ALA A 45 -11.58 4.86 2.68
N TYR A 46 -11.40 5.23 1.42
CA TYR A 46 -10.25 6.01 0.99
C TYR A 46 -10.37 7.47 1.50
N PRO A 47 -9.26 8.15 1.82
CA PRO A 47 -9.31 9.56 2.22
C PRO A 47 -9.85 10.44 1.09
N SER A 48 -10.52 11.55 1.43
CA SER A 48 -10.96 12.53 0.43
C SER A 48 -9.76 13.25 -0.22
N SER A 49 -9.99 13.84 -1.41
CA SER A 49 -9.01 14.67 -2.13
C SER A 49 -7.70 13.95 -2.48
N GLN A 50 -7.76 12.64 -2.75
CA GLN A 50 -6.60 11.84 -3.12
C GLN A 50 -6.33 11.87 -4.64
N ARG A 51 -5.03 11.84 -4.99
CA ARG A 51 -4.55 11.65 -6.35
C ARG A 51 -3.42 10.64 -6.34
N CYS A 52 -3.73 9.39 -6.66
CA CYS A 52 -2.74 8.33 -6.77
C CYS A 52 -2.40 8.04 -8.23
N VAL A 53 -1.11 7.99 -8.55
CA VAL A 53 -0.62 7.63 -9.89
C VAL A 53 0.40 6.51 -9.74
N TRP A 54 0.09 5.35 -10.33
CA TRP A 54 1.02 4.22 -10.38
C TRP A 54 1.53 4.02 -11.80
N VAL A 55 2.84 3.94 -11.96
CA VAL A 55 3.50 3.56 -13.22
C VAL A 55 4.03 2.15 -13.05
N ILE A 56 3.50 1.20 -13.81
CA ILE A 56 3.82 -0.22 -13.70
C ILE A 56 4.63 -0.65 -14.91
N SER A 57 5.82 -1.20 -14.67
CA SER A 57 6.74 -1.68 -15.70
C SER A 57 6.84 -3.21 -15.68
N ALA A 58 6.70 -3.81 -16.86
CA ALA A 58 6.89 -5.24 -17.06
C ALA A 58 8.37 -5.64 -16.85
N PRO A 59 8.65 -6.88 -16.41
CA PRO A 59 10.03 -7.34 -16.20
C PRO A 59 10.87 -7.39 -17.48
N GLY A 60 10.25 -7.58 -18.65
CA GLY A 60 10.94 -7.70 -19.94
C GLY A 60 10.13 -7.13 -21.14
N PRO A 61 10.79 -6.94 -22.30
CA PRO A 61 10.26 -6.17 -23.43
C PRO A 61 9.06 -6.82 -24.15
N HIS A 62 8.87 -8.14 -24.02
CA HIS A 62 7.77 -8.88 -24.65
C HIS A 62 6.70 -9.32 -23.64
N GLN A 63 6.80 -8.89 -22.39
CA GLN A 63 5.83 -9.23 -21.35
C GLN A 63 4.75 -8.15 -21.27
N ARG A 64 3.53 -8.58 -20.90
CA ARG A 64 2.36 -7.70 -20.73
C ARG A 64 1.91 -7.73 -19.28
N ILE A 65 1.31 -6.64 -18.84
CA ILE A 65 0.76 -6.50 -17.50
C ILE A 65 -0.73 -6.85 -17.56
N LEU A 66 -1.17 -7.74 -16.68
CA LEU A 66 -2.58 -8.04 -16.43
C LEU A 66 -2.97 -7.41 -15.09
N ILE A 67 -4.12 -6.76 -15.05
CA ILE A 67 -4.70 -6.17 -13.84
C ILE A 67 -6.09 -6.76 -13.65
N ASN A 68 -6.33 -7.30 -12.46
CA ASN A 68 -7.64 -7.80 -12.06
C ASN A 68 -8.12 -6.98 -10.87
N PHE A 69 -9.39 -6.56 -10.92
CA PHE A 69 -10.04 -5.89 -9.81
C PHE A 69 -10.62 -6.93 -8.85
N ASN A 70 -10.56 -6.62 -7.55
CA ASN A 70 -11.30 -7.37 -6.55
C ASN A 70 -12.80 -7.12 -6.76
N PRO A 71 -13.67 -8.15 -6.71
CA PRO A 71 -15.13 -7.95 -6.75
C PRO A 71 -15.66 -6.97 -5.71
N HIS A 72 -14.97 -6.82 -4.57
CA HIS A 72 -15.22 -5.76 -3.60
C HIS A 72 -14.51 -4.48 -4.04
N PHE A 73 -15.20 -3.70 -4.88
CA PHE A 73 -14.75 -2.42 -5.42
C PHE A 73 -15.86 -1.38 -5.28
N ASP A 74 -15.59 -0.32 -4.53
CA ASP A 74 -16.57 0.72 -4.20
C ASP A 74 -15.94 2.11 -4.37
N LEU A 75 -16.67 3.00 -5.05
CA LEU A 75 -16.29 4.38 -5.33
C LEU A 75 -17.53 5.28 -5.19
N GLU A 76 -17.31 6.55 -4.86
CA GLU A 76 -18.40 7.53 -4.79
C GLU A 76 -19.19 7.60 -6.10
N ASP A 77 -20.51 7.44 -6.02
CA ASP A 77 -21.44 7.56 -7.16
C ASP A 77 -21.62 9.04 -7.52
N ARG A 78 -20.66 9.56 -8.28
CA ARG A 78 -20.75 10.83 -8.98
C ARG A 78 -20.51 10.51 -10.43
N GLU A 79 -21.39 10.93 -11.34
CA GLU A 79 -21.13 10.81 -12.78
C GLU A 79 -19.69 11.27 -13.04
N CYS A 80 -18.82 10.33 -13.41
CA CYS A 80 -17.43 10.57 -13.73
C CYS A 80 -17.35 11.38 -15.04
N LYS A 81 -17.77 12.64 -15.00
CA LYS A 81 -17.64 13.62 -16.08
C LYS A 81 -16.28 14.30 -16.03
#